data_AF-A0AAN7S9R0-F1
#
_entry.id   AF-A0AAN7S9R0-F1
#
_cell.length_a   1.000
_cell.length_b   1.000
_cell.length_c   1.000
_cell.angle_alpha   90.00
_cell.angle_beta   90.00
_cell.angle_gamma   90.00
#
_symmetry.space_group_name_H-M   'P 1'
#
loop_
_entity.id
_entity.type
_entity.pdbx_description
1 polymer ?
#
loop_
_entity_poly.entity_id
_entity_poly.type
_entity_poly.pdbx_seq_one_letter_code
_entity_poly.pdbx_strand_id
1 'polypeptide(L)' 'MPEGCAAIQRNLDRLEKWVARNLVQFNKGKCKVLHLGRNNPRHQYILGAVQLGGSFAEKDLGVPVDTKFIDQLRLEGT' A
#
# COMPACT_ATOMS: atom_id res chain seq x y z
N MET A 1 0.47 -13.76 7.41
CA MET A 1 -0.65 -12.96 7.98
C MET A 1 -1.74 -12.78 6.93
N PRO A 2 -2.71 -13.70 6.84
CA PRO A 2 -3.82 -13.62 5.88
C PRO A 2 -4.74 -12.41 6.11
N GLU A 3 -4.87 -11.98 7.37
CA GLU A 3 -5.80 -10.92 7.79
C GLU A 3 -5.44 -9.53 7.24
N GLY A 4 -4.14 -9.24 7.09
CA GLY A 4 -3.67 -7.94 6.60
C GLY A 4 -4.06 -7.70 5.14
N CYS A 5 -4.00 -8.73 4.30
CA CYS A 5 -4.29 -8.58 2.87
C CYS A 5 -5.79 -8.35 2.62
N ALA A 6 -6.65 -9.12 3.30
CA ALA A 6 -8.10 -8.93 3.23
C ALA A 6 -8.51 -7.54 3.75
N ALA A 7 -7.87 -7.06 4.82
CA ALA A 7 -8.14 -5.73 5.37
C ALA A 7 -7.78 -4.60 4.39
N ILE A 8 -6.64 -4.70 3.69
CA ILE A 8 -6.22 -3.73 2.68
C ILE A 8 -7.22 -3.68 1.53
N GLN A 9 -7.61 -4.84 0.99
CA GLN A 9 -8.59 -4.88 -0.11
C GLN A 9 -9.93 -4.26 0.33
N ARG A 10 -10.42 -4.59 1.53
CA ARG A 10 -11.64 -3.99 2.08
C ARG A 10 -11.56 -2.47 2.21
N ASN A 11 -10.38 -1.94 2.53
CA ASN A 11 -10.18 -0.49 2.61
C ASN A 11 -10.18 0.16 1.23
N LEU A 12 -9.62 -0.50 0.20
CA LEU A 12 -9.72 -0.03 -1.19
C LEU A 12 -11.17 -0.01 -1.67
N ASP A 13 -11.96 -1.05 -1.36
CA ASP A 13 -13.39 -1.09 -1.71
C ASP A 13 -14.18 0.04 -1.01
N ARG A 14 -13.81 0.38 0.22
CA ARG A 14 -14.39 1.51 0.97
C ARG A 14 -13.99 2.85 0.37
N LEU A 15 -12.74 2.99 -0.05
CA LEU A 15 -12.23 4.19 -0.72
C LEU A 15 -12.99 4.43 -2.03
N GLU A 16 -13.16 3.40 -2.84
CA GLU A 16 -13.94 3.48 -4.09
C GLU A 16 -15.37 3.99 -3.84
N LYS A 17 -16.05 3.42 -2.83
CA LYS A 17 -17.38 3.87 -2.42
C LYS A 17 -17.40 5.30 -1.88
N TRP A 18 -16.33 5.73 -1.20
CA TRP A 18 -16.22 7.09 -0.70
C TRP A 18 -16.03 8.09 -1.84
N VAL A 19 -15.14 7.79 -2.79
CA VAL A 19 -14.91 8.60 -4.00
C VAL A 19 -16.20 8.77 -4.78
N ALA A 20 -16.95 7.69 -5.00
CA ALA A 20 -18.24 7.72 -5.69
C ALA A 20 -19.29 8.60 -4.98
N ARG A 21 -19.35 8.56 -3.63
CA ARG A 21 -20.29 9.37 -2.85
C ARG A 21 -19.94 10.85 -2.78
N ASN A 22 -18.65 11.18 -2.78
CA ASN A 22 -18.16 12.55 -2.65
C ASN A 22 -17.96 13.23 -4.01
N LEU A 23 -18.25 12.54 -5.12
CA LEU A 23 -18.10 13.05 -6.49
C LEU A 23 -16.69 13.61 -6.80
N VAL A 24 -15.68 13.13 -6.07
CA VAL A 24 -14.28 13.52 -6.28
C VAL A 24 -13.63 12.61 -7.32
N GLN A 25 -12.77 13.18 -8.16
CA GLN A 25 -12.02 12.39 -9.13
C GLN A 25 -10.76 11.81 -8.47
N PHE A 26 -10.75 10.51 -8.22
CA PHE A 26 -9.58 9.81 -7.70
C PHE A 26 -8.69 9.26 -8.82
N ASN A 27 -7.40 9.56 -8.79
CA ASN A 27 -6.45 9.07 -9.79
C ASN A 27 -5.95 7.66 -9.43
N LYS A 28 -6.71 6.65 -9.85
CA LYS A 28 -6.40 5.24 -9.63
C LYS A 28 -5.04 4.81 -10.21
N GLY A 29 -4.64 5.39 -11.34
CA GLY A 29 -3.36 5.05 -12.00
C GLY A 29 -2.12 5.51 -11.24
N LYS A 30 -2.25 6.49 -10.34
CA LYS A 30 -1.16 6.91 -9.44
C LYS A 30 -1.12 6.12 -8.13
N CYS A 31 -2.19 5.39 -7.80
CA CYS A 31 -2.27 4.61 -6.58
C CYS A 31 -1.36 3.36 -6.68
N LYS A 32 -0.51 3.18 -5.67
CA LYS A 32 0.39 2.03 -5.55
C LYS A 32 0.32 1.47 -4.15
N VAL A 33 0.56 0.17 -4.01
CA VAL A 33 0.63 -0.49 -2.71
C VAL A 33 2.09 -0.57 -2.28
N LEU A 34 2.41 -0.06 -1.09
CA LEU A 34 3.74 -0.19 -0.51
C LEU A 34 3.90 -1.57 0.13
N HIS A 35 4.84 -2.35 -0.37
CA HIS A 35 5.19 -3.66 0.18
C HIS A 35 6.36 -3.53 1.15
N LEU A 36 6.06 -3.53 2.45
CA LEU A 36 7.06 -3.49 3.51
C LEU A 36 7.46 -4.91 3.95
N GLY A 37 8.77 -5.12 4.15
CA GLY A 37 9.36 -6.35 4.67
C GLY A 37 9.67 -7.42 3.62
N ARG A 38 10.81 -8.11 3.77
CA ARG A 38 11.30 -9.15 2.83
C ARG A 38 10.36 -10.37 2.70
N ASN A 39 9.61 -10.69 3.75
CA ASN A 39 8.72 -11.85 3.79
C ASN A 39 7.27 -11.51 3.45
N ASN A 40 7.01 -10.32 2.90
CA ASN A 40 5.66 -9.91 2.52
C ASN A 40 5.26 -10.63 1.21
N PRO A 41 4.26 -11.53 1.25
CA PRO A 41 3.74 -12.10 0.02
C PRO A 41 3.11 -10.97 -0.79
N ARG A 42 3.71 -10.66 -1.95
CA ARG A 42 3.31 -9.58 -2.87
C ARG A 42 1.89 -9.81 -3.42
N HIS A 43 0.90 -9.55 -2.59
CA HIS A 43 -0.50 -9.68 -2.94
C HIS A 43 -0.87 -8.64 -3.99
N GLN A 44 -1.72 -9.08 -4.91
CA GLN A 44 -2.31 -8.21 -5.91
C GLN A 44 -3.57 -7.58 -5.32
N TYR A 45 -3.69 -6.27 -5.50
CA TYR A 45 -4.83 -5.50 -5.02
C TYR A 45 -5.52 -4.82 -6.20
N ILE A 46 -6.83 -4.63 -6.07
CA ILE A 46 -7.66 -4.06 -7.13
C ILE A 46 -8.42 -2.87 -6.55
N LEU A 47 -8.45 -1.75 -7.28
CA LEU A 47 -9.29 -0.61 -6.97
C LEU A 47 -10.30 -0.39 -8.11
N GLY A 48 -11.53 -0.83 -7.88
CA GLY A 48 -12.56 -0.93 -8.93
C GLY A 48 -12.17 -1.97 -9.98
N ALA A 49 -11.79 -1.53 -11.18
CA ALA A 49 -11.30 -2.40 -12.25
C ALA A 49 -9.78 -2.27 -12.50
N VAL A 50 -9.07 -1.48 -11.68
CA VAL A 50 -7.64 -1.20 -11.87
C VAL A 50 -6.83 -2.06 -10.89
N GLN A 51 -5.96 -2.91 -11.41
CA GLN A 51 -4.96 -3.59 -10.59
C GLN A 51 -3.88 -2.59 -10.15
N LEU A 52 -3.62 -2.52 -8.85
CA LEU A 52 -2.63 -1.62 -8.28
C LEU A 52 -1.22 -2.20 -8.44
N GLY A 53 -0.28 -1.34 -8.85
CA GLY A 53 1.14 -1.68 -8.86
C GLY A 53 1.72 -1.69 -7.44
N GLY A 54 2.75 -2.50 -7.24
CA GLY A 54 3.54 -2.49 -6.01
C GLY A 54 4.65 -1.43 -6.03
N SER A 55 5.03 -0.93 -4.86
CA SER A 55 6.25 -0.16 -4.62
C SER A 55 6.99 -0.71 -3.41
N PHE A 56 8.32 -0.53 -3.38
CA PHE A 56 9.17 -0.85 -2.24
C PHE A 56 9.68 0.39 -1.50
N ALA A 57 9.40 1.56 -2.07
CA ALA A 57 9.79 2.84 -1.50
C ALA A 57 8.66 3.86 -1.62
N GLU A 58 8.51 4.68 -0.61
CA GLU A 58 7.61 5.84 -0.59
C GLU A 58 8.44 7.11 -0.31
N LYS A 59 8.15 8.18 -1.05
CA LYS A 59 8.90 9.46 -0.98
C LYS A 59 8.05 10.64 -0.51
N ASP A 60 6.78 10.43 -0.16
CA ASP A 60 5.80 11.52 -0.03
C ASP A 60 5.89 12.29 1.30
N LEU A 61 6.60 11.75 2.31
CA LEU A 61 6.68 12.33 3.66
C LEU A 61 8.03 13.00 3.99
N GLY A 62 8.86 13.31 2.99
CA GLY A 62 10.21 13.88 3.19
C GLY A 62 11.23 12.91 3.80
N VAL A 63 10.78 11.76 4.31
CA VAL A 63 11.60 10.63 4.74
C VAL A 63 11.42 9.50 3.73
N PRO A 64 12.47 9.06 3.02
CA PRO A 64 12.37 7.92 2.14
C PRO A 64 12.18 6.65 2.99
N VAL A 65 10.97 6.10 2.98
CA VAL A 65 10.69 4.80 3.59
C VAL A 65 11.04 3.75 2.54
N ASP A 66 12.21 3.15 2.67
CA ASP A 66 12.64 1.98 1.89
C ASP A 66 12.63 0.73 2.78
N THR A 67 12.39 -0.41 2.18
CA THR A 67 12.61 -1.74 2.78
C THR A 67 13.96 -1.87 3.50
N LYS A 68 15.00 -1.16 3.06
CA LYS A 68 16.32 -1.11 3.72
C LYS A 68 16.28 -0.45 5.11
N PHE A 69 15.42 0.54 5.34
CA PHE A 69 15.25 1.19 6.64
C PHE A 69 14.67 0.23 7.69
N ILE A 70 13.82 -0.72 7.26
CA ILE A 70 13.26 -1.74 8.14
C ILE A 70 14.32 -2.78 8.55
N ASP A 71 15.26 -3.09 7.65
CA ASP A 71 16.40 -3.97 7.99
C ASP A 71 17.34 -3.30 9.02
N GLN A 72 17.50 -1.96 8.97
CA GLN A 72 18.38 -1.20 9.86
C GLN A 72 17.81 -0.99 11.29
N LEU A 73 16.50 -0.77 11.42
CA LEU A 73 15.81 -0.68 12.73
C LEU A 73 15.91 -1.99 13.56
N ARG A 74 16.21 -3.12 12.92
CA ARG A 74 16.38 -4.42 13.58
C ARG A 74 17.80 -4.68 14.07
N LEU A 75 18.79 -3.94 13.55
CA LEU A 75 20.20 -4.07 13.95
C LEU A 75 20.55 -3.19 15.17
N GLU A 76 19.79 -2.12 15.42
CA GLU A 76 19.97 -1.25 16.59
C GLU A 76 19.13 -1.71 17.81
N GLY A 77 18.42 -2.82 17.70
CA GLY A 77 17.49 -3.36 18.70
C GLY A 77 17.85 -4.74 19.25
N THR A 78 19.14 -5.08 19.32
CA THR A 78 19.68 -6.26 20.04
C THR A 78 20.66 -5.84 21.12
#